data_AF-A0A2X3EY14-F1
#
_entry.id   AF-A0A2X3EY14-F1
#
_cell.length_a   1.000
_cell.length_b   1.000
_cell.length_c   1.000
_cell.angle_alpha   90.00
_cell.angle_beta   90.00
_cell.angle_gamma   90.00
#
_symmetry.space_group_name_H-M   'P 1'
#
loop_
_entity.id
_entity.type
_entity.pdbx_description
1 polymer ?
#
loop_
_entity_poly.entity_id
_entity_poly.type
_entity_poly.pdbx_seq_one_letter_code
_entity_poly.pdbx_strand_id
1 'polypeptide(L)'
;MHSYEDRIRAVELYYRYGKKASVVVMELEYPSTKQLGRWVRIYEEKGDLPRELKPRERYSRTQKIAAVEHYLTHGGCLSYTRRAIGYPQ
;
A
#
# COMPACT_ATOMS: atom_id res chain seq x y z
N MET A 1 11.43 -3.66 -7.84
CA MET A 1 10.01 -4.05 -8.01
C MET A 1 10.01 -5.56 -8.19
N HIS A 2 9.27 -6.32 -7.40
CA HIS A 2 9.23 -7.79 -7.55
C HIS A 2 8.16 -8.19 -8.56
N SER A 3 8.45 -9.18 -9.39
CA SER A 3 7.48 -9.70 -10.36
C SER A 3 6.28 -10.31 -9.63
N TYR A 4 5.19 -10.58 -10.36
CA TYR A 4 4.05 -11.31 -9.78
C TYR A 4 4.48 -12.71 -9.30
N GLU A 5 5.31 -13.39 -10.10
CA GLU A 5 5.81 -14.73 -9.79
C GLU A 5 6.68 -14.75 -8.53
N ASP A 6 7.60 -13.79 -8.39
CA ASP A 6 8.43 -13.65 -7.17
C ASP A 6 7.57 -13.46 -5.92
N ARG A 7 6.48 -12.70 -6.05
CA ARG A 7 5.55 -12.41 -4.95
C ARG A 7 4.76 -13.64 -4.53
N ILE A 8 4.22 -14.39 -5.49
CA ILE A 8 3.51 -15.64 -5.22
C ILE A 8 4.47 -16.67 -4.60
N ARG A 9 5.67 -16.83 -5.15
CA ARG A 9 6.70 -17.71 -4.61
C ARG A 9 7.02 -17.39 -3.14
N ALA A 10 7.17 -16.11 -2.79
CA ALA A 10 7.44 -15.70 -1.42
C ALA A 10 6.28 -16.03 -0.46
N VAL A 11 5.03 -15.88 -0.91
CA VAL A 11 3.84 -16.22 -0.12
C VAL A 11 3.70 -17.73 0.06
N GLU A 12 3.95 -18.53 -0.97
CA GLU A 12 3.94 -19.99 -0.88
C GLU A 12 5.01 -20.50 0.09
N LEU A 13 6.23 -19.94 0.01
CA LEU A 13 7.34 -20.28 0.90
C LEU A 13 7.00 -19.93 2.37
N TYR A 14 6.29 -18.82 2.58
CA TYR A 14 5.82 -18.41 3.91
C TYR A 14 4.90 -19.46 4.54
N TYR A 15 3.97 -20.04 3.78
CA TYR A 15 3.13 -21.13 4.28
C TYR A 15 3.91 -22.43 4.48
N ARG A 16 4.84 -22.76 3.55
CA ARG A 16 5.70 -23.94 3.67
C ARG A 16 6.54 -23.92 4.96
N TYR A 17 7.01 -22.75 5.39
CA TYR A 17 7.79 -22.57 6.62
C TYR A 17 6.97 -22.31 7.88
N GLY A 18 5.66 -22.57 7.83
CA GLY A 18 4.80 -22.42 9.01
C GLY A 18 4.72 -20.96 9.47
N LYS A 19 4.55 -20.04 8.52
CA LYS A 19 4.33 -18.60 8.76
C LYS A 19 5.53 -17.84 9.33
N LYS A 20 6.75 -18.36 9.14
CA LYS A 20 8.01 -17.73 9.57
C LYS A 20 8.55 -16.78 8.51
N ALA A 21 8.13 -15.51 8.56
CA ALA A 21 8.56 -14.49 7.59
C ALA A 21 10.07 -14.28 7.54
N SER A 22 10.78 -14.33 8.67
CA SER A 22 12.23 -14.13 8.71
C SER A 22 12.99 -15.18 7.90
N VAL A 23 12.57 -16.44 7.96
CA VAL A 23 13.19 -17.56 7.23
C VAL A 23 13.05 -17.34 5.73
N VAL A 24 11.85 -16.95 5.27
CA VAL A 24 11.60 -16.66 3.85
C VAL A 24 12.49 -15.52 3.35
N VAL A 25 12.61 -14.45 4.13
CA VAL A 25 13.41 -13.29 3.74
C VAL A 25 14.91 -13.61 3.74
N MET A 26 15.39 -14.45 4.65
CA MET A 26 16.78 -14.90 4.65
C MET A 26 17.10 -15.79 3.45
N GLU A 27 16.16 -16.64 3.01
CA GLU A 27 16.39 -17.55 1.90
C GLU A 27 16.26 -16.89 0.53
N LEU A 28 15.26 -16.03 0.36
CA LEU A 28 15.03 -15.35 -0.92
C LEU A 28 15.85 -14.07 -1.03
N GLU A 29 16.37 -13.53 0.08
CA GLU A 29 16.98 -12.19 0.17
C GLU A 29 16.03 -11.04 -0.21
N TYR A 30 14.75 -11.36 -0.44
CA TYR A 30 13.64 -10.47 -0.68
C TYR A 30 12.32 -11.15 -0.26
N PRO A 31 11.21 -10.40 -0.13
CA PRO A 31 11.13 -8.97 0.13
C PRO A 31 11.53 -8.66 1.58
N SER A 32 11.28 -7.45 2.09
CA SER A 32 11.35 -7.22 3.54
C SER A 32 10.24 -7.98 4.29
N THR A 33 10.44 -8.29 5.58
CA THR A 33 9.43 -8.96 6.41
C THR A 33 8.09 -8.21 6.45
N LYS A 34 8.14 -6.87 6.46
CA LYS A 34 6.95 -6.01 6.38
C LYS A 34 6.21 -6.14 5.04
N GLN A 35 6.95 -6.19 3.93
CA GLN A 35 6.36 -6.37 2.60
C GLN A 35 5.75 -7.76 2.45
N LEU A 36 6.43 -8.81 2.92
CA LEU A 36 5.90 -10.17 2.92
C LEU A 36 4.59 -10.25 3.71
N GLY A 37 4.54 -9.67 4.90
CA GLY A 37 3.30 -9.61 5.69
C GLY A 37 2.15 -8.91 4.97
N ARG A 38 2.44 -7.85 4.21
CA ARG A 38 1.42 -7.18 3.37
C ARG A 38 0.92 -8.08 2.25
N TRP A 39 1.81 -8.83 1.59
CA TRP A 39 1.43 -9.77 0.53
C TRP A 39 0.58 -10.91 1.07
N VAL A 40 1.00 -11.53 2.18
CA VAL A 40 0.25 -12.59 2.86
C VAL A 40 -1.14 -12.13 3.23
N ARG A 41 -1.29 -10.94 3.83
CA ARG A 41 -2.61 -10.39 4.17
C ARG A 41 -3.51 -10.22 2.95
N ILE A 42 -2.98 -9.72 1.84
CA ILE A 42 -3.75 -9.56 0.59
C ILE A 42 -4.16 -10.94 0.04
N TYR A 43 -3.25 -11.92 0.10
CA TYR A 43 -3.51 -13.29 -0.32
C TYR A 43 -4.60 -13.96 0.54
N GLU A 44 -4.58 -13.77 1.86
CA GLU A 44 -5.62 -14.27 2.78
C GLU A 44 -6.97 -13.58 2.53
N GLU A 45 -7.00 -12.28 2.24
CA GLU A 45 -8.24 -11.53 1.99
C GLU A 45 -8.87 -11.84 0.62
N LYS A 46 -8.07 -12.12 -0.41
CA LYS A 46 -8.54 -12.22 -1.81
C LYS A 46 -8.33 -13.57 -2.48
N GLY A 47 -7.56 -14.47 -1.86
CA GLY A 47 -7.09 -15.72 -2.46
C GLY A 47 -5.98 -15.57 -3.50
N ASP A 48 -5.58 -14.33 -3.84
CA ASP A 48 -4.55 -14.05 -4.84
C ASP A 48 -3.90 -12.67 -4.61
N LEU A 49 -2.70 -12.48 -5.17
CA LEU A 49 -2.05 -11.17 -5.22
C LEU A 49 -2.41 -10.42 -6.51
N PRO A 50 -2.67 -9.10 -6.43
CA PRO A 50 -2.81 -8.29 -7.62
C PRO A 50 -1.55 -8.36 -8.50
N ARG A 51 -1.73 -8.63 -9.80
CA ARG A 51 -0.64 -8.55 -10.79
C ARG A 51 0.06 -7.19 -10.73
N GLU A 52 -0.70 -6.13 -10.50
CA GLU A 52 -0.20 -4.79 -10.20
C GLU A 52 -0.57 -4.38 -8.76
N LEU A 53 0.44 -4.19 -7.91
CA LEU A 53 0.25 -3.56 -6.62
C LEU A 53 0.16 -2.05 -6.82
N LYS A 54 -1.07 -1.53 -7.02
CA LYS A 54 -1.29 -0.09 -7.07
C LYS A 54 -0.92 0.54 -5.72
N PRO A 55 -0.21 1.69 -5.71
CA PRO A 55 -0.02 2.47 -4.50
C PRO A 55 -1.37 2.72 -3.83
N ARG A 56 -1.42 2.62 -2.50
CA ARG A 56 -2.63 2.98 -1.77
C ARG A 56 -2.87 4.46 -1.99
N GLU A 57 -4.01 4.84 -2.55
CA GLU A 57 -4.39 6.24 -2.65
C GLU A 57 -4.51 6.81 -1.22
N ARG A 58 -3.72 7.83 -0.91
CA ARG A 58 -3.72 8.47 0.42
C ARG A 58 -4.99 9.27 0.67
N TYR A 59 -5.62 9.76 -0.40
CA TYR A 59 -6.85 10.55 -0.36
C TYR A 59 -7.83 10.04 -1.40
N SER A 60 -9.10 9.95 -1.02
CA SER A 60 -10.20 9.61 -1.92
C SER A 60 -10.42 10.70 -2.98
N ARG A 61 -11.10 10.35 -4.08
CA ARG A 61 -11.48 11.33 -5.12
C ARG A 61 -12.31 12.48 -4.57
N THR A 62 -13.25 12.19 -3.67
CA THR A 62 -14.09 13.21 -3.00
C THR A 62 -13.25 14.14 -2.13
N GLN A 63 -12.29 13.61 -1.36
CA GLN A 63 -11.35 14.45 -0.61
C GLN A 63 -10.52 15.34 -1.53
N LYS A 64 -10.00 14.81 -2.64
CA LYS A 64 -9.25 15.60 -3.63
C LYS A 64 -10.10 16.74 -4.20
N ILE A 65 -11.35 16.46 -4.57
CA ILE A 65 -12.29 17.47 -5.07
C ILE A 65 -12.55 18.56 -4.03
N ALA A 66 -12.90 18.17 -2.80
CA ALA A 66 -13.16 19.12 -1.71
C ALA A 66 -11.94 20.02 -1.41
N ALA A 67 -10.72 19.47 -1.47
CA ALA A 67 -9.50 20.26 -1.29
C ALA A 67 -9.30 21.29 -2.40
N VAL A 68 -9.57 20.91 -3.66
CA VAL A 68 -9.48 21.81 -4.81
C VAL A 68 -10.56 22.89 -4.74
N GLU A 69 -11.80 22.53 -4.44
CA GLU A 69 -12.91 23.47 -4.30
C GLU A 69 -12.64 24.51 -3.20
N HIS A 70 -12.19 24.05 -2.03
CA HIS A 70 -11.85 24.94 -0.93
C HIS A 70 -10.71 25.90 -1.31
N TYR A 71 -9.68 25.39 -1.99
CA TYR A 71 -8.55 26.21 -2.45
C TYR A 71 -9.02 27.32 -3.40
N LEU A 72 -9.87 27.00 -4.37
CA LEU A 72 -10.37 27.96 -5.35
C LEU A 72 -11.32 29.00 -4.72
N THR A 73 -12.17 28.58 -3.78
CA THR A 73 -13.15 29.47 -3.12
C THR A 73 -12.51 30.42 -2.11
N HIS A 74 -11.38 30.06 -1.50
CA HIS A 74 -10.74 30.82 -0.41
C HIS A 74 -9.43 31.50 -0.83
N GLY A 75 -9.35 31.93 -2.10
CA GLY A 75 -8.27 32.80 -2.59
C GLY A 75 -6.92 32.09 -2.81
N GLY A 76 -6.90 30.76 -2.96
CA GLY A 76 -5.71 30.03 -3.38
C GLY A 76 -4.63 29.89 -2.30
N CYS A 77 -4.99 29.92 -1.02
CA CYS A 77 -4.04 29.66 0.06
C CYS A 77 -4.01 28.18 0.45
N LEU A 78 -2.94 27.48 0.08
CA LEU A 78 -2.70 26.07 0.45
C LEU A 78 -2.64 25.87 1.96
N SER A 79 -1.94 26.74 2.69
CA SER A 79 -1.81 26.64 4.15
C SER A 79 -3.15 26.78 4.87
N TYR A 80 -4.00 27.71 4.39
CA TYR A 80 -5.35 27.89 4.90
C TYR A 80 -6.22 26.68 4.59
N THR A 81 -6.20 26.21 3.34
CA THR A 81 -6.94 25.02 2.90
C THR A 81 -6.57 23.79 3.73
N ARG A 82 -5.27 23.53 3.93
CA ARG A 82 -4.78 22.41 4.75
C ARG A 82 -5.23 22.52 6.21
N ARG A 83 -5.23 23.72 6.79
CA ARG A 83 -5.71 23.95 8.17
C ARG A 83 -7.22 23.77 8.29
N ALA A 84 -7.98 24.21 7.28
CA ALA A 84 -9.44 24.18 7.29
C ALA A 84 -10.00 22.76 7.08
N ILE A 85 -9.45 22.00 6.12
CA ILE A 85 -9.96 20.66 5.79
C ILE A 85 -9.18 19.52 6.46
N GLY A 86 -8.01 19.81 7.04
CA GLY A 86 -7.19 18.84 7.78
C GLY A 86 -6.36 17.87 6.92
N TYR A 87 -6.40 18.01 5.60
CA TYR A 87 -5.64 17.25 4.61
C TYR A 87 -5.39 18.13 3.36
N PRO A 88 -4.52 17.77 2.41
CA PRO A 88 -3.48 16.75 2.51
C PRO A 88 -2.36 17.16 3.48
N GLN A 89 -1.86 16.19 4.27
CA GLN A 89 -0.64 16.30 5.09
C GLN A 89 0.63 16.11 4.25
#